data_AF-A0A3R7AXB5-F1
#
_entry.id   AF-A0A3R7AXB5-F1
#
_cell.length_a   1.000
_cell.length_b   1.000
_cell.length_c   1.000
_cell.angle_alpha   90.00
_cell.angle_beta   90.00
_cell.angle_gamma   90.00
#
_symmetry.space_group_name_H-M   'P 1'
#
loop_
_entity.id
_entity.type
_entity.pdbx_description
1 polymer ?
#
loop_
_entity_poly.entity_id
_entity_poly.type
_entity_poly.pdbx_seq_one_letter_code
_entity_poly.pdbx_strand_id
1 'polypeptide(L)'
;MEIDDLYEDLKDGLRLIALLQIISRQPIAAKYNRNPKMRIQKLENLNLIFGFMARNNMTITNIGSSDIVDGNSKLVLGLMWTIIKSYQVGEIAVDGVSGKDGLLLWVKRSLTDYPTVDVTNFTSSWTNGIAFCALIHKHYPTLLDFDSLSPNDAVENVSLAFGLMEAKFGIPQLLNVADVAGNPKPDDKSIMTYVSLLFQEFASGVQKKKAITTICKAVAMAQRISECKTQYETSAPTLLAWYADKCQAWTAPDQTASLKSGIYISFYMVLFKSINNTSSNANGWE
;
A
#
# COMPACT_ATOMS: atom_id res chain seq x y z
N MET A 1 -14.03 25.93 1.76
CA MET A 1 -13.93 26.43 0.36
C MET A 1 -14.65 25.39 -0.46
N GLU A 2 -15.94 25.62 -0.71
CA GLU A 2 -16.78 24.68 -1.46
C GLU A 2 -16.72 25.06 -2.97
N ILE A 3 -17.13 24.11 -3.80
CA ILE A 3 -17.19 24.25 -5.26
C ILE A 3 -18.65 24.08 -5.64
N ASP A 4 -19.24 25.12 -6.20
CA ASP A 4 -20.62 25.10 -6.68
C ASP A 4 -20.64 24.82 -8.19
N ASP A 5 -19.77 25.50 -8.93
CA ASP A 5 -19.60 25.30 -10.37
C ASP A 5 -18.12 25.09 -10.72
N LEU A 6 -17.78 23.86 -11.09
CA LEU A 6 -16.43 23.45 -11.47
C LEU A 6 -15.82 24.34 -12.58
N TYR A 7 -16.62 24.84 -13.52
CA TYR A 7 -16.13 25.58 -14.68
C TYR A 7 -15.83 27.05 -14.37
N GLU A 8 -16.47 27.61 -13.35
CA GLU A 8 -16.24 28.98 -12.88
C GLU A 8 -15.25 29.03 -11.73
N ASP A 9 -15.41 28.14 -10.75
CA ASP A 9 -14.69 28.17 -9.49
C ASP A 9 -13.21 27.82 -9.60
N LEU A 10 -12.81 27.08 -10.66
CA LEU A 10 -11.42 26.72 -10.89
C LEU A 10 -10.64 27.78 -11.70
N LYS A 11 -11.32 28.78 -12.27
CA LYS A 11 -10.71 29.77 -13.17
C LYS A 11 -9.58 30.57 -12.52
N ASP A 12 -9.63 30.76 -11.20
CA ASP A 12 -8.65 31.56 -10.46
C ASP A 12 -7.42 30.77 -9.98
N GLY A 13 -7.46 29.45 -10.13
CA GLY A 13 -6.42 28.51 -9.70
C GLY A 13 -6.32 28.30 -8.18
N LEU A 14 -7.06 29.03 -7.34
CA LEU A 14 -6.93 28.94 -5.89
C LEU A 14 -7.43 27.61 -5.34
N ARG A 15 -8.58 27.15 -5.82
CA ARG A 15 -9.15 25.85 -5.42
C ARG A 15 -8.31 24.67 -5.92
N LEU A 16 -7.78 24.76 -7.14
CA LEU A 16 -6.83 23.77 -7.66
C LEU A 16 -5.55 23.75 -6.83
N ILE A 17 -5.04 24.92 -6.42
CA ILE A 17 -3.89 24.99 -5.51
C ILE A 17 -4.20 24.29 -4.18
N ALA A 18 -5.33 24.63 -3.56
CA ALA A 18 -5.73 24.02 -2.29
C ALA A 18 -5.87 22.49 -2.41
N LEU A 19 -6.57 22.01 -3.44
CA LEU A 19 -6.76 20.59 -3.73
C LEU A 19 -5.42 19.86 -3.88
N LEU A 20 -4.56 20.33 -4.78
CA LEU A 20 -3.28 19.70 -5.07
C LEU A 20 -2.35 19.72 -3.85
N GLN A 21 -2.34 20.78 -3.04
CA GLN A 21 -1.58 20.81 -1.79
C GLN A 21 -2.07 19.76 -0.78
N ILE A 22 -3.38 19.57 -0.66
CA ILE A 22 -3.96 18.59 0.26
C ILE A 22 -3.60 17.17 -0.18
N ILE A 23 -3.83 16.82 -1.45
CA ILE A 23 -3.62 15.46 -1.93
C ILE A 23 -2.14 15.09 -2.06
N SER A 24 -1.29 16.03 -2.50
CA SER A 24 0.15 15.79 -2.63
C SER A 24 0.90 15.92 -1.31
N ARG A 25 0.29 16.53 -0.28
CA ARG A 25 0.92 16.91 1.00
C ARG A 25 2.18 17.76 0.82
N GLN A 26 2.26 18.51 -0.28
CA GLN A 26 3.38 19.37 -0.61
C GLN A 26 2.92 20.77 -1.03
N PRO A 27 3.68 21.83 -0.69
CA PRO A 27 3.38 23.16 -1.20
C PRO A 27 3.63 23.24 -2.71
N ILE A 28 2.68 23.81 -3.45
CA ILE A 28 2.82 23.97 -4.91
C ILE A 28 3.88 25.02 -5.26
N ALA A 29 3.83 26.16 -4.55
CA ALA A 29 4.74 27.28 -4.71
C ALA A 29 4.85 28.08 -3.40
N ALA A 30 5.99 28.75 -3.19
CA ALA A 30 6.21 29.61 -2.03
C ALA A 30 5.30 30.85 -2.03
N LYS A 31 4.95 31.36 -3.23
CA LYS A 31 4.07 32.52 -3.42
C LYS A 31 3.16 32.28 -4.62
N TYR A 32 1.90 32.68 -4.49
CA TYR A 32 0.88 32.72 -5.53
C TYR A 32 -0.11 33.86 -5.21
N ASN A 33 -0.88 34.31 -6.20
CA ASN A 33 -1.84 35.39 -6.04
C ASN A 33 -3.03 34.92 -5.21
N ARG A 34 -3.18 35.42 -3.97
CA ARG A 34 -4.25 35.02 -3.04
C ARG A 34 -5.61 35.65 -3.32
N ASN A 35 -5.65 36.73 -4.09
CA ASN A 35 -6.88 37.43 -4.50
C ASN A 35 -6.76 37.87 -5.98
N PRO A 36 -6.73 36.92 -6.92
CA PRO A 36 -6.49 37.22 -8.34
C PRO A 36 -7.74 37.85 -8.97
N LYS A 37 -7.68 39.16 -9.24
CA LYS A 37 -8.75 39.91 -9.91
C LYS A 37 -8.55 39.96 -11.41
N MET A 38 -7.30 40.17 -11.83
CA MET A 38 -6.95 40.30 -13.24
C MET A 38 -6.74 38.94 -13.87
N ARG A 39 -7.10 38.80 -15.16
CA ARG A 39 -6.89 37.58 -15.95
C ARG A 39 -5.44 37.08 -15.89
N ILE A 40 -4.47 38.00 -15.89
CA ILE A 40 -3.04 37.66 -15.80
C ILE A 40 -2.67 37.00 -14.46
N GLN A 41 -3.24 37.46 -13.34
CA GLN A 41 -2.99 36.87 -12.02
C GLN A 41 -3.54 35.45 -11.92
N LYS A 42 -4.69 35.18 -12.56
CA LYS A 42 -5.28 33.85 -12.65
C LYS A 42 -4.40 32.91 -13.48
N LEU A 43 -3.90 33.39 -14.64
CA LEU A 43 -2.94 32.65 -15.47
C LEU A 43 -1.65 32.31 -14.71
N GLU A 44 -1.09 33.25 -13.95
CA GLU A 44 0.10 33.01 -13.14
C GLU A 44 -0.11 31.89 -12.12
N ASN A 45 -1.23 31.90 -11.39
CA ASN A 45 -1.57 30.83 -10.46
C ASN A 45 -1.67 29.46 -11.15
N LEU A 46 -2.35 29.41 -12.30
CA LEU A 46 -2.50 28.18 -13.06
C LEU A 46 -1.17 27.70 -13.64
N ASN A 47 -0.31 28.59 -14.12
CA ASN A 47 1.02 28.22 -14.60
C ASN A 47 1.87 27.58 -13.49
N LEU A 48 1.76 28.06 -12.24
CA LEU A 48 2.40 27.42 -11.09
C LEU A 48 1.87 25.99 -10.86
N ILE A 49 0.56 25.79 -11.02
CA ILE A 49 -0.07 24.47 -10.95
C ILE A 49 0.48 23.55 -12.04
N PHE A 50 0.47 23.97 -13.31
CA PHE A 50 1.00 23.15 -14.41
C PHE A 50 2.49 22.83 -14.22
N GLY A 51 3.28 23.78 -13.73
CA GLY A 51 4.69 23.54 -13.39
C GLY A 51 4.89 22.57 -12.23
N PHE A 52 4.01 22.58 -11.23
CA PHE A 52 3.99 21.56 -10.19
C PHE A 52 3.59 20.19 -10.74
N MET A 53 2.58 20.14 -11.61
CA MET A 53 2.10 18.89 -12.19
C MET A 53 3.15 18.21 -13.06
N ALA A 54 3.86 18.99 -13.89
CA ALA A 54 4.97 18.51 -14.71
C ALA A 54 6.11 17.91 -13.86
N ARG A 55 6.45 18.52 -12.72
CA ARG A 55 7.49 18.02 -11.80
C ARG A 55 7.10 16.73 -11.08
N ASN A 56 5.80 16.48 -10.92
CA ASN A 56 5.25 15.28 -10.27
C ASN A 56 4.84 14.19 -11.29
N ASN A 57 5.44 14.18 -12.49
CA ASN A 57 5.21 13.19 -13.53
C ASN A 57 3.74 13.06 -14.00
N MET A 58 2.94 14.14 -13.89
CA MET A 58 1.59 14.15 -14.45
C MET A 58 1.64 14.54 -15.92
N THR A 59 1.19 13.63 -16.80
CA THR A 59 1.14 13.87 -18.24
C THR A 59 -0.09 14.72 -18.58
N ILE A 60 0.12 16.01 -18.85
CA ILE A 60 -0.93 16.93 -19.31
C ILE A 60 -0.73 17.14 -20.80
N THR A 61 -1.63 16.61 -21.62
CA THR A 61 -1.61 16.81 -23.07
C THR A 61 -2.76 17.71 -23.48
N ASN A 62 -2.44 18.73 -24.29
CA ASN A 62 -3.41 19.63 -24.91
C ASN A 62 -4.32 20.40 -23.93
N ILE A 63 -3.81 20.76 -22.75
CA ILE A 63 -4.49 21.63 -21.78
C ILE A 63 -3.52 22.71 -21.34
N GLY A 64 -3.87 23.98 -21.56
CA GLY A 64 -3.13 25.15 -21.11
C GLY A 64 -3.85 25.91 -19.99
N SER A 65 -3.13 26.84 -19.35
CA SER A 65 -3.70 27.71 -18.32
C SER A 65 -4.78 28.65 -18.86
N SER A 66 -4.68 29.07 -20.13
CA SER A 66 -5.74 29.83 -20.80
C SER A 66 -7.07 29.11 -20.82
N ASP A 67 -7.06 27.81 -21.13
CA ASP A 67 -8.27 26.99 -21.25
C ASP A 67 -9.05 26.89 -19.94
N ILE A 68 -8.32 26.85 -18.82
CA ILE A 68 -8.91 26.79 -17.48
C ILE A 68 -9.46 28.16 -17.08
N VAL A 69 -8.73 29.26 -17.33
CA VAL A 69 -9.23 30.62 -17.04
C VAL A 69 -10.48 30.95 -17.86
N ASP A 70 -10.51 30.49 -19.12
CA ASP A 70 -11.64 30.73 -20.01
C ASP A 70 -12.82 29.78 -19.75
N GLY A 71 -12.64 28.78 -18.88
CA GLY A 71 -13.72 27.87 -18.44
C GLY A 71 -14.11 26.82 -19.48
N ASN A 72 -13.17 26.35 -20.29
CA ASN A 72 -13.46 25.32 -21.30
C ASN A 72 -13.84 24.00 -20.61
N SER A 73 -15.13 23.66 -20.58
CA SER A 73 -15.67 22.54 -19.82
C SER A 73 -14.99 21.21 -20.12
N LYS A 74 -14.66 20.94 -21.40
CA LYS A 74 -14.00 19.70 -21.81
C LYS A 74 -12.58 19.59 -21.26
N LEU A 75 -11.83 20.69 -21.28
CA LEU A 75 -10.45 20.73 -20.83
C LEU A 75 -10.36 20.80 -19.29
N VAL A 76 -11.30 21.47 -18.63
CA VAL A 76 -11.45 21.46 -17.16
C VAL A 76 -11.73 20.04 -16.67
N LEU A 77 -12.68 19.31 -17.28
CA LEU A 77 -12.92 17.90 -16.94
C LEU A 77 -11.71 17.01 -17.26
N GLY A 78 -11.00 17.28 -18.36
CA GLY A 78 -9.75 16.61 -18.71
C GLY A 78 -8.65 16.80 -17.66
N LEU A 79 -8.54 18.01 -17.11
CA LEU A 79 -7.60 18.34 -16.05
C LEU A 79 -7.96 17.61 -14.75
N MET A 80 -9.23 17.68 -14.34
CA MET A 80 -9.72 16.97 -13.14
C MET A 80 -9.50 15.47 -13.25
N TRP A 81 -9.77 14.89 -14.41
CA TRP A 81 -9.47 13.49 -14.67
C TRP A 81 -8.00 13.17 -14.54
N THR A 82 -7.11 14.03 -15.06
CA THR A 82 -5.65 13.83 -14.95
C THR A 82 -5.22 13.80 -13.48
N ILE A 83 -5.77 14.69 -12.65
CA ILE A 83 -5.50 14.73 -11.20
C ILE A 83 -6.00 13.45 -10.53
N ILE A 84 -7.27 13.08 -10.74
CA ILE A 84 -7.88 11.85 -10.18
C ILE A 84 -7.08 10.62 -10.59
N LYS A 85 -6.79 10.49 -11.89
CA LYS A 85 -6.00 9.38 -12.43
C LYS A 85 -4.63 9.29 -11.76
N SER A 86 -3.93 10.40 -11.57
CA SER A 86 -2.57 10.38 -11.01
C SER A 86 -2.54 10.03 -9.53
N TYR A 87 -3.45 10.60 -8.72
CA TYR A 87 -3.40 10.43 -7.26
C TYR A 87 -4.28 9.32 -6.71
N GLN A 88 -5.26 8.84 -7.46
CA GLN A 88 -6.20 7.82 -6.99
C GLN A 88 -6.00 6.49 -7.72
N VAL A 89 -6.06 6.50 -9.05
CA VAL A 89 -5.98 5.28 -9.86
C VAL A 89 -4.52 4.84 -10.08
N GLY A 90 -3.61 5.79 -10.32
CA GLY A 90 -2.22 5.54 -10.67
C GLY A 90 -1.41 4.91 -9.54
N GLU A 91 -1.77 5.17 -8.29
CA GLU A 91 -1.13 4.56 -7.12
C GLU A 91 -1.53 3.09 -6.91
N ILE A 92 -2.58 2.63 -7.58
CA ILE A 92 -3.04 1.24 -7.48
C ILE A 92 -2.04 0.36 -8.21
N ALA A 93 -1.43 -0.58 -7.48
CA ALA A 93 -0.55 -1.59 -8.02
C ALA A 93 -0.89 -2.96 -7.44
N VAL A 94 -1.17 -3.91 -8.33
CA VAL A 94 -1.57 -5.29 -7.99
C VAL A 94 -0.72 -6.22 -8.81
N ASP A 95 0.13 -7.01 -8.14
CA ASP A 95 1.08 -7.95 -8.76
C ASP A 95 1.93 -7.35 -9.88
N GLY A 96 2.41 -6.13 -9.66
CA GLY A 96 3.26 -5.42 -10.62
C GLY A 96 2.50 -4.74 -11.77
N VAL A 97 1.18 -4.91 -11.86
CA VAL A 97 0.33 -4.17 -12.81
C VAL A 97 -0.23 -2.94 -12.11
N SER A 98 -0.01 -1.75 -12.67
CA SER A 98 -0.43 -0.48 -12.06
C SER A 98 -1.58 0.22 -12.80
N GLY A 99 -2.18 1.21 -12.15
CA GLY A 99 -3.19 2.07 -12.76
C GLY A 99 -4.51 1.34 -13.06
N LYS A 100 -5.07 1.64 -14.23
CA LYS A 100 -6.35 1.07 -14.71
C LYS A 100 -6.31 -0.46 -14.77
N ASP A 101 -5.23 -1.02 -15.30
CA ASP A 101 -5.12 -2.46 -15.49
C ASP A 101 -4.90 -3.18 -14.16
N GLY A 102 -4.18 -2.55 -13.22
CA GLY A 102 -4.06 -3.03 -11.84
C GLY A 102 -5.39 -3.06 -11.12
N LEU A 103 -6.20 -2.00 -11.27
CA LEU A 103 -7.55 -1.95 -10.71
C LEU A 103 -8.45 -3.03 -11.32
N LEU A 104 -8.42 -3.20 -12.65
CA LEU A 104 -9.21 -4.24 -13.32
C LEU A 104 -8.79 -5.65 -12.86
N LEU A 105 -7.48 -5.88 -12.72
CA LEU A 105 -6.94 -7.13 -12.20
C LEU A 105 -7.43 -7.41 -10.77
N TRP A 106 -7.47 -6.39 -9.91
CA TRP A 106 -8.04 -6.54 -8.57
C TRP A 106 -9.51 -6.92 -8.59
N VAL A 107 -10.32 -6.28 -9.43
CA VAL A 107 -11.75 -6.62 -9.54
C VAL A 107 -11.89 -8.09 -9.98
N LYS A 108 -11.22 -8.49 -11.06
CA LYS A 108 -11.26 -9.88 -11.56
C LYS A 108 -10.87 -10.90 -10.49
N ARG A 109 -9.82 -10.61 -9.70
CA ARG A 109 -9.37 -11.49 -8.62
C ARG A 109 -10.31 -11.53 -7.43
N SER A 110 -10.96 -10.41 -7.12
CA SER A 110 -11.94 -10.36 -6.03
C SER A 110 -13.19 -11.16 -6.39
N LEU A 111 -13.49 -11.27 -7.69
CA LEU A 111 -14.69 -11.90 -8.21
C LEU A 111 -14.49 -13.32 -8.75
N THR A 112 -13.34 -13.97 -8.52
CA THR A 112 -13.08 -15.35 -9.00
C THR A 112 -14.11 -16.37 -8.52
N ASP A 113 -14.71 -16.13 -7.36
CA ASP A 113 -15.65 -17.04 -6.72
C ASP A 113 -17.10 -16.81 -7.19
N TYR A 114 -17.31 -15.88 -8.13
CA TYR A 114 -18.63 -15.52 -8.69
C TYR A 114 -18.65 -15.81 -10.20
N PRO A 115 -18.91 -17.06 -10.62
CA PRO A 115 -18.82 -17.45 -12.03
C PRO A 115 -19.78 -16.71 -12.95
N THR A 116 -20.87 -16.17 -12.41
CA THR A 116 -21.89 -15.41 -13.14
C THR A 116 -21.47 -13.96 -13.41
N VAL A 117 -20.35 -13.49 -12.84
CA VAL A 117 -19.90 -12.10 -12.89
C VAL A 117 -18.55 -12.01 -13.59
N ASP A 118 -18.56 -11.65 -14.87
CA ASP A 118 -17.33 -11.36 -15.62
C ASP A 118 -17.18 -9.85 -15.84
N VAL A 119 -16.09 -9.28 -15.32
CA VAL A 119 -15.78 -7.86 -15.45
C VAL A 119 -14.57 -7.69 -16.36
N THR A 120 -14.82 -7.17 -17.56
CA THR A 120 -13.77 -6.95 -18.58
C THR A 120 -13.44 -5.48 -18.81
N ASN A 121 -14.29 -4.57 -18.35
CA ASN A 121 -14.17 -3.13 -18.58
C ASN A 121 -14.74 -2.30 -17.41
N PHE A 122 -14.56 -0.99 -17.46
CA PHE A 122 -15.19 -0.01 -16.55
C PHE A 122 -16.40 0.67 -17.19
N THR A 123 -17.09 0.00 -18.11
CA THR A 123 -18.30 0.51 -18.76
C THR A 123 -19.45 -0.48 -18.60
N SER A 124 -19.74 -1.27 -19.63
CA SER A 124 -20.89 -2.17 -19.70
C SER A 124 -20.91 -3.24 -18.61
N SER A 125 -19.75 -3.67 -18.12
CA SER A 125 -19.64 -4.74 -17.09
C SER A 125 -20.28 -4.37 -15.75
N TRP A 126 -20.57 -3.08 -15.51
CA TRP A 126 -21.09 -2.56 -14.24
C TRP A 126 -22.58 -2.18 -14.30
N THR A 127 -23.17 -2.25 -15.49
CA THR A 127 -24.49 -1.65 -15.80
C THR A 127 -25.66 -2.39 -15.19
N ASN A 128 -25.50 -3.68 -14.87
CA ASN A 128 -26.50 -4.49 -14.20
C ASN A 128 -26.39 -4.45 -12.66
N GLY A 129 -25.40 -3.75 -12.10
CA GLY A 129 -25.18 -3.59 -10.66
C GLY A 129 -24.60 -4.82 -9.94
N ILE A 130 -24.57 -6.00 -10.57
CA ILE A 130 -24.14 -7.24 -9.94
C ILE A 130 -22.66 -7.19 -9.55
N ALA A 131 -21.80 -6.59 -10.39
CA ALA A 131 -20.38 -6.44 -10.09
C ALA A 131 -20.13 -5.65 -8.79
N PHE A 132 -20.91 -4.59 -8.53
CA PHE A 132 -20.83 -3.84 -7.27
C PHE A 132 -21.27 -4.70 -6.08
N CYS A 133 -22.40 -5.38 -6.22
CA CYS A 133 -22.94 -6.26 -5.17
C CYS A 133 -21.97 -7.40 -4.83
N ALA A 134 -21.36 -8.02 -5.85
CA ALA A 134 -20.42 -9.11 -5.68
C ALA A 134 -19.15 -8.67 -4.94
N LEU A 135 -18.64 -7.46 -5.22
CA LEU A 135 -17.51 -6.89 -4.48
C LEU A 135 -17.84 -6.68 -3.00
N ILE A 136 -19.04 -6.18 -2.68
CA ILE A 136 -19.49 -6.03 -1.30
C ILE A 136 -19.61 -7.41 -0.63
N HIS A 137 -20.28 -8.36 -1.28
CA HIS A 137 -20.52 -9.70 -0.73
C HIS A 137 -19.21 -10.45 -0.46
N LYS A 138 -18.21 -10.31 -1.35
CA LYS A 138 -16.89 -10.93 -1.19
C LYS A 138 -16.21 -10.54 0.12
N HIS A 139 -16.32 -9.28 0.51
CA HIS A 139 -15.70 -8.77 1.72
C HIS A 139 -16.61 -8.91 2.95
N TYR A 140 -17.92 -8.85 2.75
CA TYR A 140 -18.94 -8.89 3.80
C TYR A 140 -20.17 -9.71 3.38
N PRO A 141 -20.07 -11.06 3.44
CA PRO A 141 -21.13 -11.94 2.94
C PRO A 141 -22.47 -11.77 3.67
N THR A 142 -22.45 -11.30 4.92
CA THR A 142 -23.66 -11.13 5.73
C THR A 142 -24.47 -9.87 5.40
N LEU A 143 -23.95 -8.97 4.56
CA LEU A 143 -24.60 -7.69 4.24
C LEU A 143 -25.59 -7.77 3.08
N LEU A 144 -25.48 -8.79 2.22
CA LEU A 144 -26.45 -9.03 1.16
C LEU A 144 -26.65 -10.51 0.91
N ASP A 145 -27.86 -10.86 0.49
CA ASP A 145 -28.15 -12.17 -0.07
C ASP A 145 -27.87 -12.14 -1.58
N PHE A 146 -26.65 -12.52 -1.97
CA PHE A 146 -26.21 -12.44 -3.36
C PHE A 146 -26.97 -13.40 -4.29
N ASP A 147 -27.37 -14.58 -3.79
CA ASP A 147 -28.03 -15.60 -4.60
C ASP A 147 -29.45 -15.19 -5.02
N SER A 148 -30.06 -14.25 -4.28
CA SER A 148 -31.36 -13.66 -4.61
C SER A 148 -31.31 -12.60 -5.72
N LEU A 149 -30.12 -12.08 -6.05
CA LEU A 149 -29.98 -10.98 -7.01
C LEU A 149 -30.09 -11.45 -8.46
N SER A 150 -30.80 -10.66 -9.27
CA SER A 150 -31.02 -10.94 -10.68
C SER A 150 -30.35 -9.87 -11.56
N PRO A 151 -29.63 -10.24 -12.64
CA PRO A 151 -29.02 -9.27 -13.55
C PRO A 151 -30.03 -8.37 -14.29
N ASN A 152 -31.31 -8.74 -14.31
CA ASN A 152 -32.35 -7.96 -14.98
C ASN A 152 -32.78 -6.72 -14.16
N ASP A 153 -32.52 -6.73 -12.85
CA ASP A 153 -32.98 -5.71 -11.91
C ASP A 153 -31.89 -4.66 -11.65
N ALA A 154 -31.32 -4.14 -12.74
CA ALA A 154 -30.15 -3.26 -12.73
C ALA A 154 -30.30 -2.05 -11.78
N VAL A 155 -31.47 -1.41 -11.79
CA VAL A 155 -31.76 -0.24 -10.96
C VAL A 155 -31.73 -0.59 -9.47
N GLU A 156 -32.37 -1.70 -9.09
CA GLU A 156 -32.42 -2.17 -7.72
C GLU A 156 -31.04 -2.60 -7.23
N ASN A 157 -30.29 -3.36 -8.05
CA ASN A 157 -28.94 -3.81 -7.72
C ASN A 157 -27.98 -2.64 -7.49
N VAL A 158 -27.97 -1.65 -8.40
CA VAL A 158 -27.09 -0.48 -8.28
C VAL A 158 -27.50 0.37 -7.07
N SER A 159 -28.80 0.61 -6.87
CA SER A 159 -29.30 1.36 -5.72
C SER A 159 -28.97 0.69 -4.39
N LEU A 160 -29.14 -0.64 -4.31
CA LEU A 160 -28.77 -1.43 -3.14
C LEU A 160 -27.28 -1.30 -2.83
N ALA A 161 -26.44 -1.49 -3.85
CA ALA A 161 -25.00 -1.42 -3.69
C ALA A 161 -24.55 -0.03 -3.21
N PHE A 162 -25.04 1.05 -3.84
CA PHE A 162 -24.68 2.42 -3.47
C PHE A 162 -25.15 2.75 -2.05
N GLY A 163 -26.39 2.38 -1.69
CA GLY A 163 -26.91 2.59 -0.33
C GLY A 163 -26.12 1.84 0.73
N LEU A 164 -25.71 0.59 0.46
CA LEU A 164 -24.83 -0.16 1.36
C LEU A 164 -23.45 0.49 1.48
N MET A 165 -22.90 0.97 0.37
CA MET A 165 -21.58 1.61 0.34
C MET A 165 -21.52 2.88 1.17
N GLU A 166 -22.53 3.73 1.05
CA GLU A 166 -22.63 4.95 1.84
C GLU A 166 -22.91 4.64 3.31
N ALA A 167 -23.91 3.81 3.60
CA ALA A 167 -24.36 3.57 4.97
C ALA A 167 -23.37 2.74 5.82
N LYS A 168 -22.62 1.81 5.21
CA LYS A 168 -21.73 0.90 5.94
C LYS A 168 -20.25 1.26 5.83
N PHE A 169 -19.83 1.80 4.69
CA PHE A 169 -18.41 2.08 4.42
C PHE A 169 -18.11 3.58 4.34
N GLY A 170 -19.13 4.45 4.38
CA GLY A 170 -18.94 5.89 4.27
C GLY A 170 -18.39 6.33 2.91
N ILE A 171 -18.54 5.49 1.87
CA ILE A 171 -18.12 5.82 0.51
C ILE A 171 -19.22 6.73 -0.07
N PRO A 172 -18.93 8.00 -0.38
CA PRO A 172 -19.94 8.94 -0.85
C PRO A 172 -20.46 8.50 -2.23
N GLN A 173 -21.76 8.61 -2.46
CA GLN A 173 -22.36 8.26 -3.74
C GLN A 173 -21.98 9.30 -4.82
N LEU A 174 -20.90 9.03 -5.57
CA LEU A 174 -20.42 9.92 -6.64
C LEU A 174 -21.22 9.78 -7.95
N LEU A 175 -21.97 8.69 -8.10
CA LEU A 175 -22.69 8.34 -9.33
C LEU A 175 -24.19 8.25 -9.06
N ASN A 176 -24.99 8.77 -9.97
CA ASN A 176 -26.43 8.54 -9.92
C ASN A 176 -26.75 7.13 -10.42
N VAL A 177 -27.77 6.51 -9.81
CA VAL A 177 -28.23 5.18 -10.23
C VAL A 177 -28.63 5.18 -11.71
N ALA A 178 -29.35 6.21 -12.17
CA ALA A 178 -29.81 6.33 -13.55
C ALA A 178 -28.67 6.47 -14.59
N ASP A 179 -27.51 6.98 -14.20
CA ASP A 179 -26.37 7.17 -15.11
C ASP A 179 -25.61 5.85 -15.34
N VAL A 180 -25.86 4.83 -14.51
CA VAL A 180 -25.17 3.53 -14.53
C VAL A 180 -26.13 2.38 -14.88
N ALA A 181 -27.25 2.28 -14.17
CA ALA A 181 -28.17 1.16 -14.28
C ALA A 181 -28.80 1.08 -15.67
N GLY A 182 -28.53 -0.02 -16.39
CA GLY A 182 -29.04 -0.25 -17.75
C GLY A 182 -28.50 0.70 -18.83
N ASN A 183 -27.59 1.63 -18.49
CA ASN A 183 -26.95 2.50 -19.47
C ASN A 183 -25.98 1.67 -20.32
N PRO A 184 -26.14 1.55 -21.65
CA PRO A 184 -25.26 0.71 -22.46
C PRO A 184 -23.81 1.22 -22.55
N LYS A 185 -23.59 2.51 -22.24
CA LYS A 185 -22.27 3.15 -22.34
C LYS A 185 -22.09 4.18 -21.22
N PRO A 186 -21.95 3.74 -19.96
CA PRO A 186 -21.65 4.65 -18.87
C PRO A 186 -20.22 5.21 -19.05
N ASP A 187 -19.96 6.37 -18.47
CA ASP A 187 -18.65 7.03 -18.55
C ASP A 187 -17.60 6.22 -17.79
N ASP A 188 -16.54 5.79 -18.50
CA ASP A 188 -15.56 4.85 -17.96
C ASP A 188 -14.70 5.47 -16.85
N LYS A 189 -14.47 6.79 -16.93
CA LYS A 189 -13.72 7.55 -15.93
C LYS A 189 -14.50 7.67 -14.62
N SER A 190 -15.80 7.92 -14.72
CA SER A 190 -16.72 8.01 -13.59
C SER A 190 -16.80 6.68 -12.84
N ILE A 191 -17.03 5.57 -13.56
CA ILE A 191 -17.02 4.22 -12.98
C ILE A 191 -15.64 3.91 -12.37
N MET A 192 -14.55 4.17 -13.08
CA MET A 192 -13.20 3.91 -12.56
C MET A 192 -12.89 4.71 -11.29
N THR A 193 -13.31 5.97 -11.23
CA THR A 193 -13.16 6.81 -10.04
C THR A 193 -13.89 6.19 -8.86
N TYR A 194 -15.14 5.78 -9.06
CA TYR A 194 -15.94 5.17 -8.01
C TYR A 194 -15.37 3.82 -7.55
N VAL A 195 -15.04 2.92 -8.49
CA VAL A 195 -14.45 1.61 -8.19
C VAL A 195 -13.08 1.74 -7.51
N SER A 196 -12.32 2.79 -7.80
CA SER A 196 -11.06 3.05 -7.10
C SER A 196 -11.25 3.41 -5.62
N LEU A 197 -12.38 4.01 -5.22
CA LEU A 197 -12.74 4.18 -3.81
C LEU A 197 -13.03 2.84 -3.14
N LEU A 198 -13.75 1.95 -3.82
CA LEU A 198 -13.99 0.59 -3.33
C LEU A 198 -12.67 -0.17 -3.16
N PHE A 199 -11.74 -0.04 -4.11
CA PHE A 199 -10.39 -0.60 -3.97
C PHE A 199 -9.70 -0.04 -2.72
N GLN A 200 -9.70 1.28 -2.53
CA GLN A 200 -9.07 1.88 -1.35
C GLN A 200 -9.68 1.37 -0.05
N GLU A 201 -11.00 1.19 0.03
CA GLU A 201 -11.63 0.67 1.23
C GLU A 201 -11.34 -0.83 1.43
N PHE A 202 -11.65 -1.64 0.43
CA PHE A 202 -11.63 -3.11 0.55
C PHE A 202 -10.22 -3.71 0.42
N ALA A 203 -9.34 -3.12 -0.40
CA ALA A 203 -7.95 -3.56 -0.52
C ALA A 203 -7.06 -3.00 0.60
N SER A 204 -7.35 -1.80 1.14
CA SER A 204 -6.59 -1.29 2.30
C SER A 204 -6.80 -2.13 3.55
N GLY A 205 -7.99 -2.74 3.75
CA GLY A 205 -8.21 -3.70 4.83
C GLY A 205 -7.26 -4.90 4.76
N VAL A 206 -6.96 -5.38 3.54
CA VAL A 206 -5.99 -6.48 3.31
C VAL A 206 -4.55 -5.98 3.50
N GLN A 207 -4.22 -4.79 3.00
CA GLN A 207 -2.87 -4.21 3.15
C GLN A 207 -2.55 -3.85 4.60
N LYS A 208 -3.50 -3.27 5.36
CA LYS A 208 -3.37 -2.98 6.79
C LYS A 208 -3.11 -4.27 7.58
N LYS A 209 -3.87 -5.34 7.33
CA LYS A 209 -3.64 -6.67 7.94
C LYS A 209 -2.26 -7.24 7.60
N LYS A 210 -1.83 -7.14 6.33
CA LYS A 210 -0.48 -7.57 5.91
C LYS A 210 0.63 -6.74 6.56
N ALA A 211 0.48 -5.42 6.61
CA ALA A 211 1.44 -4.51 7.25
C ALA A 211 1.57 -4.80 8.75
N ILE A 212 0.45 -4.98 9.45
CA ILE A 212 0.43 -5.39 10.86
C ILE A 212 1.16 -6.73 11.03
N THR A 213 0.86 -7.72 10.18
CA THR A 213 1.52 -9.04 10.25
C THR A 213 3.03 -8.94 10.04
N THR A 214 3.49 -8.10 9.11
CA THR A 214 4.92 -7.85 8.86
C THR A 214 5.60 -7.14 10.04
N ILE A 215 4.94 -6.14 10.64
CA ILE A 215 5.43 -5.45 11.84
C ILE A 215 5.54 -6.46 12.99
N CYS A 216 4.51 -7.28 13.23
CA CYS A 216 4.54 -8.32 14.26
C CYS A 216 5.72 -9.29 14.06
N LYS A 217 5.99 -9.70 12.81
CA LYS A 217 7.17 -10.54 12.49
C LYS A 217 8.49 -9.84 12.80
N ALA A 218 8.62 -8.55 12.45
CA ALA A 218 9.82 -7.77 12.72
C ALA A 218 10.05 -7.58 14.23
N VAL A 219 8.99 -7.30 14.99
CA VAL A 219 9.05 -7.19 16.46
C VAL A 219 9.46 -8.52 17.10
N ALA A 220 8.88 -9.63 16.66
CA ALA A 220 9.26 -10.96 17.14
C ALA A 220 10.73 -11.29 16.86
N MET A 221 11.25 -10.91 15.68
CA MET A 221 12.67 -11.07 15.36
C MET A 221 13.56 -10.20 16.27
N ALA A 222 13.18 -8.94 16.50
CA ALA A 222 13.92 -8.05 17.37
C ALA A 222 13.99 -8.57 18.82
N GLN A 223 12.89 -9.14 19.33
CA GLN A 223 12.85 -9.78 20.65
C GLN A 223 13.85 -10.95 20.72
N ARG A 224 13.86 -11.85 19.71
CA ARG A 224 14.81 -12.96 19.64
C ARG A 224 16.27 -12.51 19.59
N ILE A 225 16.56 -11.44 18.85
CA ILE A 225 17.91 -10.84 18.81
C ILE A 225 18.29 -10.33 20.21
N SER A 226 17.37 -9.68 20.92
CA SER A 226 17.60 -9.20 22.28
C SER A 226 17.89 -10.35 23.25
N GLU A 227 17.12 -11.44 23.19
CA GLU A 227 17.33 -12.64 24.01
C GLU A 227 18.70 -13.27 23.74
N CYS A 228 19.06 -13.45 22.47
CA CYS A 228 20.36 -14.00 22.06
C CYS A 228 21.52 -13.11 22.55
N LYS A 229 21.35 -11.78 22.46
CA LYS A 229 22.32 -10.81 22.99
C LYS A 229 22.49 -10.97 24.50
N THR A 230 21.41 -11.01 25.26
CA THR A 230 21.47 -11.20 26.71
C THR A 230 22.12 -12.53 27.09
N GLN A 231 21.83 -13.60 26.35
CA GLN A 231 22.46 -14.90 26.55
C GLN A 231 23.96 -14.85 26.29
N TYR A 232 24.39 -14.19 25.21
CA TYR A 232 25.81 -13.98 24.90
C TYR A 232 26.51 -13.15 25.99
N GLU A 233 25.91 -12.04 26.41
CA GLU A 233 26.43 -11.16 27.47
C GLU A 233 26.56 -11.88 28.82
N THR A 234 25.70 -12.88 29.08
CA THR A 234 25.78 -13.71 30.28
C THR A 234 26.83 -14.82 30.14
N SER A 235 26.87 -15.50 28.99
CA SER A 235 27.69 -16.71 28.80
C SER A 235 29.16 -16.40 28.53
N ALA A 236 29.46 -15.31 27.81
CA ALA A 236 30.83 -14.96 27.42
C ALA A 236 31.72 -14.63 28.63
N PRO A 237 31.28 -13.82 29.62
CA PRO A 237 32.08 -13.58 30.83
C PRO A 237 32.28 -14.84 31.67
N THR A 238 31.27 -15.71 31.77
CA THR A 238 31.39 -16.99 32.50
C THR A 238 32.44 -17.89 31.86
N LEU A 239 32.44 -17.99 30.53
CA LEU A 239 33.45 -18.78 29.80
C LEU A 239 34.85 -18.18 29.95
N LEU A 240 34.98 -16.85 29.88
CA LEU A 240 36.26 -16.15 30.07
C LEU A 240 36.81 -16.36 31.49
N ALA A 241 35.94 -16.26 32.51
CA ALA A 241 36.33 -16.51 33.90
C ALA A 241 36.78 -17.96 34.11
N TRP A 242 36.03 -18.93 33.55
CA TRP A 242 36.42 -20.34 33.57
C TRP A 242 37.77 -20.58 32.87
N TYR A 243 37.99 -19.95 31.71
CA TYR A 243 39.26 -20.07 30.99
C TYR A 243 40.43 -19.51 31.81
N ALA A 244 40.26 -18.33 32.41
CA ALA A 244 41.28 -17.71 33.24
C ALA A 244 41.63 -18.57 34.48
N ASP A 245 40.62 -19.14 35.15
CA ASP A 245 40.81 -20.08 36.27
C ASP A 245 41.60 -21.32 35.84
N LYS A 246 41.25 -21.93 34.69
CA LYS A 246 41.98 -23.08 34.16
C LYS A 246 43.42 -22.75 33.78
N CYS A 247 43.69 -21.59 33.19
CA CYS A 247 45.05 -21.16 32.90
C CYS A 247 45.90 -20.93 34.16
N GLN A 248 45.29 -20.44 35.25
CA GLN A 248 46.00 -20.27 36.53
C GLN A 248 46.23 -21.61 37.25
N ALA A 249 45.25 -22.52 37.20
CA ALA A 249 45.36 -23.86 37.77
C ALA A 249 46.37 -24.75 37.01
N TRP A 250 46.55 -24.51 35.71
CA TRP A 250 47.54 -25.20 34.88
C TRP A 250 48.91 -24.51 34.97
N THR A 251 49.56 -24.64 36.11
CA THR A 251 51.01 -24.38 36.21
C THR A 251 51.79 -25.53 35.58
N ALA A 252 52.86 -25.21 34.87
CA ALA A 252 53.80 -26.23 34.40
C ALA A 252 54.28 -27.03 35.62
N PRO A 253 54.31 -28.39 35.55
CA PRO A 253 54.76 -29.19 36.68
C PRO A 253 56.16 -28.75 37.11
N ASP A 254 56.35 -28.57 38.41
CA ASP A 254 57.61 -28.15 39.01
C ASP A 254 58.77 -29.02 38.47
N GLN A 255 59.79 -28.40 37.88
CA GLN A 255 60.95 -29.12 37.33
C GLN A 255 61.75 -29.85 38.41
N THR A 256 61.48 -29.57 39.70
CA THR A 256 62.09 -30.26 40.84
C THR A 256 61.20 -31.35 41.45
N ALA A 257 60.00 -31.58 40.90
CA ALA A 257 59.15 -32.68 41.33
C ALA A 257 59.83 -34.03 41.03
N SER A 258 60.17 -34.76 42.08
CA SER A 258 60.70 -36.14 42.00
C SER A 258 59.79 -37.03 41.15
N LEU A 259 60.38 -37.81 40.24
CA LEU A 259 59.76 -38.80 39.33
C LEU A 259 59.03 -39.97 40.03
N LYS A 260 58.60 -39.83 41.29
CA LYS A 260 57.76 -40.80 42.00
C LYS A 260 56.25 -40.55 41.90
N SER A 261 55.82 -39.57 41.10
CA SER A 261 54.40 -39.38 40.72
C SER A 261 54.19 -39.46 39.20
N GLY A 262 55.00 -40.27 38.51
CA GLY A 262 54.86 -40.62 37.10
C GLY A 262 53.69 -41.56 36.79
N ILE A 263 52.46 -41.22 37.21
CA ILE A 263 51.22 -41.84 36.70
C ILE A 263 50.38 -40.82 35.91
N TYR A 264 50.59 -39.52 36.08
CA TYR A 264 49.72 -38.50 35.47
C TYR A 264 50.11 -38.02 34.07
N ILE A 265 51.35 -38.28 33.61
CA ILE A 265 51.77 -37.86 32.26
C ILE A 265 51.04 -38.66 31.16
N SER A 266 50.60 -39.89 31.46
CA SER A 266 49.85 -40.69 30.49
C SER A 266 48.42 -40.17 30.26
N PHE A 267 47.79 -39.53 31.26
CA PHE A 267 46.41 -39.08 31.17
C PHE A 267 46.25 -37.78 30.36
N TYR A 268 47.20 -36.84 30.49
CA TYR A 268 47.14 -35.56 29.76
C TYR A 268 47.36 -35.74 28.24
N MET A 269 48.18 -36.70 27.81
CA MET A 269 48.32 -37.03 26.39
C MET A 269 47.05 -37.67 25.80
N VAL A 270 46.29 -38.44 26.59
CA VAL A 270 45.04 -39.07 26.13
C VAL A 270 43.94 -38.04 25.95
N LEU A 271 43.82 -37.06 26.87
CA LEU A 271 42.81 -35.99 26.75
C LEU A 271 43.08 -35.04 25.58
N PHE A 272 44.34 -34.66 25.34
CA PHE A 272 44.69 -33.80 24.20
C PHE A 272 44.42 -34.47 22.84
N LYS A 273 44.57 -35.80 22.78
CA LYS A 273 44.26 -36.61 21.59
C LYS A 273 42.75 -36.77 21.37
N SER A 274 41.95 -36.84 22.44
CA SER A 274 40.48 -36.93 22.36
C SER A 274 39.82 -35.60 21.95
N ILE A 275 40.35 -34.46 22.43
CA ILE A 275 39.84 -33.12 22.09
C ILE A 275 40.16 -32.77 20.61
N ASN A 276 41.33 -33.17 20.09
CA ASN A 276 41.65 -32.95 18.68
C ASN A 276 40.97 -33.94 17.71
N ASN A 277 40.41 -35.04 18.20
CA ASN A 277 39.66 -35.98 17.36
C ASN A 277 38.19 -35.59 17.19
N THR A 278 37.65 -34.74 18.07
CA THR A 278 36.25 -34.28 17.98
C THR A 278 36.07 -33.06 17.06
N SER A 279 37.14 -32.34 16.71
CA SER A 279 37.11 -31.26 15.71
C SER A 279 37.09 -31.75 14.26
N SER A 280 37.35 -33.03 13.99
CA SER A 280 37.27 -33.60 12.63
C SER A 280 35.91 -34.22 12.28
N ASN A 281 34.95 -34.30 13.20
CA ASN A 281 33.66 -34.99 12.98
C ASN A 281 32.41 -34.09 12.98
N ALA A 282 32.55 -32.77 12.86
CA ALA A 282 31.42 -31.83 12.83
C ALA A 282 31.19 -31.12 11.47
N ASN A 283 31.79 -31.60 10.38
CA ASN A 283 31.52 -31.11 9.01
C ASN A 283 30.72 -32.14 8.18
N GLY A 284 29.61 -32.63 8.71
CA GLY A 284 28.81 -33.61 7.99
C GLY A 284 27.38 -33.69 8.49
N TRP A 285 26.58 -32.65 8.24
CA TRP A 285 25.14 -32.76 8.00
C TRP A 285 24.73 -31.70 6.98
N GLU A 286 24.08 -32.19 5.93
CA GLU A 286 23.24 -31.45 4.97
C GLU A 286 22.19 -30.57 5.66
#